data_AF-A0A7V0NPG9-F1
#
_entry.id   AF-A0A7V0NPG9-F1
#
_cell.length_a   1.000
_cell.length_b   1.000
_cell.length_c   1.000
_cell.angle_alpha   90.00
_cell.angle_beta   90.00
_cell.angle_gamma   90.00
#
_symmetry.space_group_name_H-M   'P 1'
#
loop_
_entity.id
_entity.type
_entity.pdbx_description
1 polymer ?
#
loop_
_entity_poly.entity_id
_entity_poly.type
_entity_poly.pdbx_seq_one_letter_code
_entity_poly.pdbx_strand_id
1 'polypeptide(L)' 'MEGARRATGVPSVSSTSSPPNPEVPEKKPRRKYTAAYKLRILKEYDACNVPGEIGSLLRREGLYHSNINTWL' A
#
# COMPACT_ATOMS: atom_id res chain seq x y z
N MET A 1 -5.62 -37.41 -13.58
CA MET A 1 -5.66 -36.05 -13.03
C MET A 1 -5.03 -35.13 -14.07
N GLU A 2 -5.87 -34.29 -14.69
CA GLU A 2 -5.57 -33.34 -15.78
C GLU A 2 -4.26 -32.57 -15.56
N GLY A 3 -3.45 -32.22 -16.57
CA GLY A 3 -3.76 -31.91 -17.96
C GLY A 3 -3.12 -30.54 -18.25
N ALA A 4 -1.86 -30.54 -18.68
CA ALA A 4 -1.47 -30.18 -20.05
C ALA A 4 -1.42 -28.66 -20.36
N ARG A 5 -0.24 -28.29 -20.88
CA ARG A 5 0.04 -27.44 -22.05
C ARG A 5 -0.25 -25.93 -22.00
N ARG A 6 0.87 -25.19 -22.05
CA ARG A 6 1.01 -23.87 -22.69
C ARG A 6 0.33 -23.87 -24.06
N ALA A 7 -0.42 -22.81 -24.38
CA ALA A 7 -0.80 -22.47 -25.74
C ALA A 7 -0.77 -20.95 -25.94
N THR A 8 0.05 -20.50 -26.87
CA THR A 8 -0.01 -19.20 -27.55
C THR A 8 -0.79 -19.41 -28.85
N GLY A 9 -1.68 -18.49 -29.23
CA GLY A 9 -2.32 -18.45 -30.54
C GLY A 9 -3.40 -17.37 -30.64
N VAL A 10 -3.07 -16.10 -30.89
CA VAL A 10 -3.03 -15.35 -32.19
C VAL A 10 -4.43 -14.92 -32.71
N PRO A 11 -4.55 -13.97 -33.67
CA PRO A 11 -4.96 -12.58 -33.45
C PRO A 11 -6.30 -12.22 -34.13
N SER A 12 -6.97 -11.10 -33.79
CA SER A 12 -7.96 -10.50 -34.72
C SER A 12 -8.39 -9.07 -34.35
N VAL A 13 -7.97 -8.15 -35.21
CA VAL A 13 -8.63 -6.90 -35.69
C VAL A 13 -9.25 -5.89 -34.72
N SER A 14 -8.63 -4.70 -34.74
CA SER A 14 -9.25 -3.41 -35.05
C SER A 14 -10.61 -3.05 -34.44
N SER A 15 -10.59 -2.28 -33.35
CA SER A 15 -11.55 -1.19 -33.16
C SER A 15 -10.90 -0.07 -32.37
N THR A 16 -10.58 1.01 -33.07
CA THR A 16 -10.25 2.32 -32.53
C THR A 16 -11.45 2.87 -31.78
N SER A 17 -11.49 2.68 -30.46
CA SER A 17 -12.33 3.46 -29.56
C SER A 17 -11.47 3.87 -28.38
N SER A 18 -10.92 5.08 -28.46
CA SER A 18 -10.23 5.69 -27.33
C SER A 18 -11.29 5.97 -26.26
N PRO A 19 -11.22 5.36 -25.06
CA PRO A 19 -12.15 5.70 -24.00
C PRO A 19 -11.96 7.18 -23.63
N PRO A 20 -13.04 7.93 -23.35
CA PRO A 20 -12.92 9.31 -22.91
C PRO A 20 -12.03 9.35 -21.66
N ASN A 21 -11.13 10.33 -21.64
CA ASN A 21 -10.14 10.52 -20.58
C ASN A 21 -10.84 10.42 -19.21
N PRO A 22 -10.50 9.42 -18.37
CA PRO A 22 -11.17 9.25 -17.09
C PRO A 22 -10.89 10.48 -16.22
N GLU A 23 -11.94 11.23 -15.88
CA GLU A 23 -11.90 12.32 -14.89
C GLU A 23 -11.42 11.82 -13.51
N VAL A 24 -11.47 10.50 -13.30
CA VAL A 24 -10.89 9.82 -12.15
C VAL A 24 -9.44 9.46 -12.45
N PRO A 25 -8.46 10.01 -11.70
CA PRO A 25 -7.07 9.60 -11.88
C PRO A 25 -6.96 8.08 -11.67
N GLU A 26 -6.37 7.40 -12.65
CA GLU A 26 -6.28 5.93 -12.79
C GLU A 26 -5.71 5.20 -11.56
N LYS A 27 -5.08 5.93 -10.63
CA LYS A 27 -4.44 5.36 -9.46
C LYS A 27 -4.38 6.35 -8.30
N LYS A 28 -5.09 6.05 -7.22
CA LYS A 28 -4.92 6.76 -5.95
C LYS A 28 -3.44 6.66 -5.53
N PRO A 29 -2.76 7.79 -5.25
CA PRO A 29 -1.37 7.75 -4.80
C PRO A 29 -1.31 6.91 -3.51
N ARG A 30 -0.52 5.84 -3.55
CA ARG A 30 -0.26 5.02 -2.37
C ARG A 30 0.50 5.88 -1.36
N ARG A 31 0.02 5.94 -0.11
CA ARG A 31 0.70 6.66 0.97
C ARG A 31 2.09 6.05 1.14
N LYS A 32 3.13 6.83 0.82
CA LYS A 32 4.53 6.43 0.99
C LYS A 32 5.01 6.94 2.34
N TYR A 33 5.48 6.05 3.19
CA TYR A 33 6.16 6.42 4.44
C TYR A 33 7.64 6.62 4.13
N THR A 34 8.13 7.85 4.25
CA THR A 34 9.55 8.16 4.11
C THR A 34 10.34 7.52 5.24
N ALA A 35 11.64 7.27 5.04
CA ALA A 35 12.50 6.72 6.09
C ALA A 35 12.51 7.63 7.33
N ALA A 36 12.57 8.95 7.14
CA ALA A 36 12.50 9.93 8.22
C ALA A 36 11.18 9.84 9.01
N TYR A 37 10.06 9.63 8.33
CA TYR A 37 8.77 9.43 9.00
C TYR A 37 8.78 8.17 9.86
N LYS A 38 9.22 7.03 9.31
CA LYS A 38 9.32 5.77 10.06
C LYS A 38 10.20 5.90 11.30
N LEU A 39 11.37 6.52 11.16
CA LEU A 39 12.29 6.76 12.29
C LEU A 39 11.67 7.64 13.37
N ARG A 40 10.95 8.70 13.00
CA ARG A 40 10.22 9.53 13.95
C ARG A 40 9.20 8.70 14.73
N ILE A 41 8.39 7.89 14.04
CA ILE A 41 7.38 7.07 14.68
C ILE A 41 8.02 6.01 15.60
N LEU A 42 9.11 5.37 15.17
CA LEU A 42 9.83 4.40 16.01
C LEU A 42 10.40 5.05 17.26
N LYS A 43 10.94 6.27 17.16
CA LYS A 43 11.44 7.03 18.31
C LYS A 43 10.31 7.43 19.27
N GLU A 44 9.16 7.88 18.76
CA GLU A 44 8.01 8.18 19.61
C GLU A 44 7.44 6.89 20.25
N TYR A 45 7.43 5.77 19.51
CA TYR A 45 7.01 4.47 20.03
C TYR A 45 7.92 3.98 21.16
N ASP A 46 9.24 4.13 21.03
CA ASP A 46 10.22 3.80 22.07
C ASP A 46 10.15 4.73 23.29
N ALA A 47 9.83 6.01 23.06
CA ALA A 47 9.63 6.98 24.14
C ALA A 47 8.34 6.75 24.95
N CYS A 48 7.33 6.12 24.36
CA CYS A 48 6.08 5.79 25.04
C CYS A 48 6.29 4.69 26.09
N ASN A 49 6.33 5.07 27.36
CA ASN A 49 6.49 4.15 28.49
C ASN A 49 5.17 3.91 29.25
N VAL A 50 4.14 4.70 28.99
CA VAL A 50 2.84 4.57 29.67
C VAL A 50 1.90 3.68 28.84
N PRO A 51 1.19 2.74 29.50
CA PRO A 51 0.15 1.95 28.82
C PRO A 51 -0.93 2.87 28.25
N GLY A 52 -1.13 2.79 26.92
CA GLY A 52 -2.14 3.57 26.19
C GLY A 52 -1.58 4.72 25.36
N GLU A 53 -0.37 5.22 25.66
CA GLU A 53 0.27 6.27 24.84
C GLU A 53 0.61 5.76 23.44
N ILE A 54 1.15 4.55 23.35
CA ILE A 54 1.40 3.86 22.07
C ILE A 54 0.12 3.82 21.23
N GLY A 55 -1.00 3.44 21.84
CA GLY A 55 -2.30 3.37 21.15
C GLY A 55 -2.79 4.75 20.71
N SER A 56 -2.57 5.79 21.52
CA SER A 56 -2.91 7.18 21.18
C SER A 56 -2.07 7.70 20.00
N LEU A 57 -0.76 7.48 20.04
CA LEU A 57 0.19 7.82 18.98
C LEU A 57 -0.21 7.16 17.65
N LEU A 58 -0.45 5.84 17.69
CA LEU A 58 -0.83 5.07 16.51
C LEU A 58 -2.17 5.54 15.92
N ARG A 59 -3.18 5.83 16.76
CA ARG A 59 -4.47 6.37 16.31
C ARG A 59 -4.34 7.76 15.69
N ARG A 60 -3.50 8.63 16.26
CA ARG A 60 -3.23 9.98 15.72
C ARG A 60 -2.61 9.92 14.32
N GLU A 61 -1.69 8.97 14.12
CA GLU A 61 -0.98 8.81 12.83
C GLU A 61 -1.76 7.97 11.81
N GLY A 62 -2.79 7.25 12.27
CA GLY A 62 -3.56 6.27 11.47
C GLY A 62 -2.75 5.00 11.19
N LEU A 63 -1.85 4.64 12.10
CA LEU A 63 -0.98 3.48 12.01
C LEU A 63 -1.52 2.34 12.89
N TYR A 64 -1.17 1.12 12.53
CA TYR A 64 -1.42 -0.07 13.33
C TYR A 64 -0.11 -0.66 13.82
N HIS A 65 -0.17 -1.42 14.91
CA HIS A 65 1.00 -2.12 15.46
C HIS A 65 1.71 -3.01 14.43
N SER A 66 0.96 -3.57 13.47
CA SER A 66 1.52 -4.29 12.32
C SER A 66 2.48 -3.46 11.45
N ASN A 67 2.25 -2.15 11.32
CA ASN A 67 3.15 -1.26 10.57
C ASN A 67 4.48 -1.11 11.31
N ILE A 68 4.42 -0.96 12.65
CA ILE A 68 5.61 -0.85 13.49
C ILE A 68 6.42 -2.14 13.44
N ASN A 69 5.77 -3.30 13.62
CA ASN A 69 6.43 -4.61 13.47
C ASN A 69 6.99 -4.87 12.07
N THR A 70 6.45 -4.23 11.03
CA THR A 70 7.01 -4.33 9.67
C THR A 70 8.23 -3.43 9.47
N TRP A 71 8.43 -2.43 10.34
CA TRP A 71 9.54 -1.47 10.25
C TRP A 71 10.67 -1.75 11.25
N LEU A 72 10.38 -2.51 12.31
CA LEU A 72 11.38 -3.20 13.14
C LEU A 72 12.11 -4.26 12.29
#